data_AF-A0A7S2HK29-F1
#
_entry.id   AF-A0A7S2HK29-F1
#
_cell.length_a   1.000
_cell.length_b   1.000
_cell.length_c   1.000
_cell.angle_alpha   90.00
_cell.angle_beta   90.00
_cell.angle_gamma   90.00
#
_symmetry.space_group_name_H-M   'P 1'
#
loop_
_entity.id
_entity.type
_entity.pdbx_description
1 polymer ?
#
loop_
_entity_poly.entity_id
_entity_poly.type
_entity_poly.pdbx_seq_one_letter_code
_entity_poly.pdbx_strand_id
1 'polypeptide(L)'
;SVALFYSHRTSGQEGGITRLLACSQEQLKTYQGLDIGPTFVHHNHRTDEGMNYAAFNKPASVNYWVRSGMVPQGVEFVMQLDADMLIHRPIDPRAIGVKPGVVLSAPYDYLIGTTTGLADVFGVKNKALQARVGGVHVFHVDDLRRISPLWLNFTERVRDFSCREPERYYELAAPSADRRDHSDKAKGRRRQFMWMVEMYGYVFGAAEAGIGKHIVSRDLMRYT
;
A
#
# COMPACT_ATOMS: atom_id res chain seq x y z
N SER A 1 5.17 -3.13 -15.49
CA SER A 1 4.84 -4.53 -15.78
C SER A 1 4.04 -4.59 -17.07
N VAL A 2 4.57 -5.26 -18.10
CA VAL A 2 3.86 -5.47 -19.38
C VAL A 2 2.66 -6.42 -19.18
N ALA A 3 2.84 -7.44 -18.33
CA ALA A 3 1.83 -8.45 -18.06
C ALA A 3 0.58 -7.86 -17.40
N LEU A 4 0.72 -6.86 -16.51
CA LEU A 4 -0.42 -6.20 -15.91
C LEU A 4 -1.25 -5.41 -16.95
N PHE A 5 -0.60 -4.63 -17.84
CA PHE A 5 -1.30 -3.96 -18.96
C PHE A 5 -1.98 -4.95 -19.90
N TYR A 6 -1.33 -6.08 -20.19
CA TYR A 6 -1.91 -7.14 -21.00
C TYR A 6 -3.14 -7.74 -20.32
N SER A 7 -3.04 -8.14 -19.04
CA SER A 7 -4.14 -8.74 -18.28
C SER A 7 -5.32 -7.79 -18.07
N HIS A 8 -5.08 -6.48 -17.89
CA HIS A 8 -6.14 -5.49 -17.88
C HIS A 8 -6.97 -5.54 -19.17
N ARG A 9 -6.30 -5.59 -20.32
CA ARG A 9 -6.96 -5.65 -21.62
C ARG A 9 -7.71 -6.96 -21.84
N THR A 10 -7.08 -8.10 -21.53
CA THR A 10 -7.63 -9.41 -21.84
C THR A 10 -8.69 -9.89 -20.85
N SER A 11 -8.68 -9.39 -19.61
CA SER A 11 -9.74 -9.68 -18.63
C SER A 11 -11.05 -8.96 -18.93
N GLY A 12 -11.05 -7.94 -19.80
CA GLY A 12 -12.21 -7.09 -20.04
C GLY A 12 -12.50 -6.13 -18.87
N GLN A 13 -11.51 -5.83 -18.03
CA GLN A 13 -11.66 -4.84 -16.95
C GLN A 13 -12.04 -3.48 -17.55
N GLU A 14 -13.15 -2.92 -17.07
CA GLU A 14 -13.59 -1.59 -17.46
C GLU A 14 -12.70 -0.51 -16.82
N GLY A 15 -12.61 0.63 -17.51
CA GLY A 15 -11.83 1.79 -17.08
C GLY A 15 -10.44 1.86 -17.70
N GLY A 16 -9.62 2.76 -17.15
CA GLY A 16 -8.25 2.97 -17.58
C GLY A 16 -7.23 2.37 -16.60
N ILE A 17 -6.02 2.15 -17.09
CA ILE A 17 -4.87 1.72 -16.29
C ILE A 17 -3.73 2.74 -16.43
N THR A 18 -3.18 3.17 -15.30
CA THR A 18 -2.01 4.07 -15.24
C THR A 18 -0.94 3.40 -14.38
N ARG A 19 0.26 3.23 -14.95
CA ARG A 19 1.43 2.83 -14.17
C ARG A 19 1.94 4.02 -13.38
N LEU A 20 2.14 3.85 -12.08
CA LEU A 20 2.82 4.84 -11.25
C LEU A 20 4.29 4.42 -11.10
N LEU A 21 5.20 5.22 -11.64
CA LEU A 21 6.62 4.90 -11.75
C LEU A 21 7.46 5.88 -10.91
N ALA A 22 8.04 5.37 -9.83
CA ALA A 22 9.07 6.08 -9.08
C ALA A 22 10.41 5.94 -9.80
N CYS A 23 10.95 7.04 -10.34
CA CYS A 23 12.16 7.02 -11.16
C CYS A 23 12.88 8.37 -11.08
N SER A 24 14.20 8.37 -10.94
CA SER A 24 14.96 9.62 -11.05
C SER A 24 15.05 10.08 -12.50
N GLN A 25 15.30 11.37 -12.74
CA GLN A 25 15.48 11.88 -14.10
C GLN A 25 16.64 11.19 -14.85
N GLU A 26 17.71 10.82 -14.13
CA GLU A 26 18.83 10.08 -14.72
C GLU A 26 18.45 8.65 -15.10
N GLN A 27 17.73 7.94 -14.23
CA GLN A 27 17.23 6.60 -14.54
C GLN A 27 16.20 6.62 -15.67
N LEU A 28 15.42 7.69 -15.79
CA LEU A 28 14.39 7.82 -16.82
C LEU A 28 14.98 7.86 -18.23
N LYS A 29 16.19 8.45 -18.41
CA LYS A 29 16.87 8.54 -19.71
C LYS A 29 17.13 7.17 -20.36
N THR A 30 17.33 6.15 -19.55
CA THR A 30 17.64 4.78 -19.99
C THR A 30 16.51 3.79 -19.69
N TYR A 31 15.38 4.27 -19.18
CA TYR A 31 14.26 3.41 -18.79
C TYR A 31 13.55 2.85 -20.02
N GLN A 32 13.58 1.53 -20.17
CA GLN A 32 12.91 0.84 -21.28
C GLN A 32 11.43 0.58 -20.97
N GLY A 33 10.59 0.66 -22.01
CA GLY A 33 9.16 0.36 -21.89
C GLY A 33 8.35 1.43 -21.17
N LEU A 34 8.70 2.72 -21.36
CA LEU A 34 7.83 3.84 -20.95
C LEU A 34 6.55 3.91 -21.82
N ASP A 35 6.66 3.48 -23.07
CA ASP A 35 5.65 3.48 -24.13
C ASP A 35 4.62 2.35 -24.02
N ILE A 36 4.79 1.39 -23.10
CA ILE A 36 3.88 0.25 -22.94
C ILE A 36 2.45 0.65 -22.50
N GLY A 37 2.27 1.88 -22.01
CA GLY A 37 0.98 2.40 -21.58
C GLY A 37 1.09 3.67 -20.74
N PRO A 38 -0.06 4.27 -20.37
CA PRO A 38 -0.11 5.49 -19.57
C PRO A 38 0.73 5.36 -18.30
N THR A 39 1.66 6.29 -18.10
CA THR A 39 2.62 6.23 -17.00
C THR A 39 2.74 7.60 -16.34
N PHE A 40 2.48 7.66 -15.05
CA PHE A 40 2.83 8.81 -14.22
C PHE A 40 4.20 8.59 -13.60
N VAL A 41 5.14 9.47 -13.93
CA VAL A 41 6.50 9.44 -13.38
C VAL A 41 6.60 10.44 -12.23
N HIS A 42 7.18 10.02 -11.13
CA HIS A 42 7.48 10.88 -9.98
C HIS A 42 8.84 10.53 -9.39
N HIS A 43 9.28 11.35 -8.43
CA HIS A 43 10.59 11.20 -7.79
C HIS A 43 10.77 9.82 -7.15
N ASN A 44 12.00 9.32 -7.11
CA ASN A 44 12.29 8.05 -6.44
C ASN A 44 12.58 8.28 -4.96
N HIS A 45 11.60 8.03 -4.11
CA HIS A 45 11.63 8.24 -2.67
C HIS A 45 12.44 7.19 -1.89
N ARG A 46 13.12 6.25 -2.59
CA ARG A 46 13.89 5.17 -1.94
C ARG A 46 14.96 5.69 -0.98
N THR A 47 15.56 6.85 -1.32
CA THR A 47 16.71 7.42 -0.61
C THR A 47 16.34 8.55 0.36
N ASP A 48 15.06 8.81 0.53
CA ASP A 48 14.58 9.90 1.38
C ASP A 48 15.00 9.71 2.84
N GLU A 49 15.19 10.83 3.54
CA GLU A 49 15.62 10.85 4.95
C GLU A 49 16.92 10.07 5.21
N GLY A 50 17.80 9.96 4.20
CA GLY A 50 19.04 9.19 4.26
C GLY A 50 18.84 7.68 4.38
N MET A 51 17.61 7.19 4.14
CA MET A 51 17.28 5.78 4.23
C MET A 51 17.55 5.06 2.89
N ASN A 52 17.49 3.72 2.90
CA ASN A 52 17.47 2.93 1.67
C ASN A 52 16.24 2.02 1.71
N TYR A 53 15.06 2.60 1.48
CA TYR A 53 13.78 1.94 1.68
C TYR A 53 12.84 2.17 0.50
N ALA A 54 12.85 1.21 -0.44
CA ALA A 54 12.07 1.32 -1.68
C ALA A 54 10.55 1.32 -1.47
N ALA A 55 10.05 0.85 -0.32
CA ALA A 55 8.62 0.78 -0.08
C ALA A 55 7.98 2.17 0.14
N PHE A 56 8.76 3.24 0.35
CA PHE A 56 8.24 4.61 0.29
C PHE A 56 7.61 4.95 -1.07
N ASN A 57 8.10 4.32 -2.14
CA ASN A 57 7.65 4.61 -3.48
C ASN A 57 6.17 4.28 -3.70
N LYS A 58 5.59 3.28 -3.01
CA LYS A 58 4.17 2.93 -3.19
C LYS A 58 3.23 4.02 -2.67
N PRO A 59 3.25 4.41 -1.38
CA PRO A 59 2.42 5.50 -0.89
C PRO A 59 2.75 6.83 -1.55
N ALA A 60 4.02 7.11 -1.86
CA ALA A 60 4.39 8.32 -2.60
C ALA A 60 3.74 8.34 -3.99
N SER A 61 3.87 7.25 -4.76
CA SER A 61 3.24 7.12 -6.08
C SER A 61 1.76 7.48 -6.06
N VAL A 62 1.02 6.89 -5.12
CA VAL A 62 -0.43 7.14 -4.96
C VAL A 62 -0.68 8.60 -4.59
N ASN A 63 0.05 9.13 -3.61
CA ASN A 63 -0.13 10.51 -3.13
C ASN A 63 0.16 11.56 -4.20
N TYR A 64 1.30 11.46 -4.88
CA TYR A 64 1.66 12.39 -5.94
C TYR A 64 0.71 12.28 -7.13
N TRP A 65 0.29 11.07 -7.52
CA TRP A 65 -0.64 10.90 -8.63
C TRP A 65 -2.01 11.52 -8.32
N VAL A 66 -2.56 11.26 -7.14
CA VAL A 66 -3.89 11.77 -6.77
C VAL A 66 -3.88 13.30 -6.60
N ARG A 67 -2.75 13.88 -6.17
CA ARG A 67 -2.59 15.33 -6.01
C ARG A 67 -2.12 16.04 -7.28
N SER A 68 -1.69 15.32 -8.31
CA SER A 68 -1.16 15.91 -9.55
C SER A 68 -2.22 16.60 -10.41
N GLY A 69 -3.50 16.35 -10.16
CA GLY A 69 -4.59 16.76 -11.06
C GLY A 69 -4.74 15.85 -12.30
N MET A 70 -3.91 14.80 -12.43
CA MET A 70 -3.97 13.88 -13.57
C MET A 70 -4.86 12.65 -13.35
N VAL A 71 -5.61 12.60 -12.22
CA VAL A 71 -6.67 11.60 -12.08
C VAL A 71 -7.74 11.92 -13.13
N PRO A 72 -8.08 11.01 -14.05
CA PRO A 72 -9.04 11.32 -15.11
C PRO A 72 -10.39 11.77 -14.57
N GLN A 73 -11.04 12.72 -15.27
CA GLN A 73 -12.36 13.20 -14.91
C GLN A 73 -13.39 12.06 -14.96
N GLY A 74 -14.31 12.03 -13.99
CA GLY A 74 -15.36 11.00 -13.91
C GLY A 74 -14.92 9.67 -13.30
N VAL A 75 -13.64 9.50 -12.93
CA VAL A 75 -13.20 8.34 -12.16
C VAL A 75 -13.80 8.39 -10.76
N GLU A 76 -14.63 7.41 -10.44
CA GLU A 76 -15.24 7.25 -9.11
C GLU A 76 -14.47 6.26 -8.24
N PHE A 77 -13.94 5.20 -8.83
CA PHE A 77 -13.22 4.14 -8.13
C PHE A 77 -11.81 3.96 -8.66
N VAL A 78 -10.88 3.65 -7.76
CA VAL A 78 -9.50 3.33 -8.09
C VAL A 78 -9.14 1.97 -7.50
N MET A 79 -8.68 1.06 -8.35
CA MET A 79 -8.10 -0.21 -7.94
C MET A 79 -6.57 -0.09 -8.00
N GLN A 80 -5.91 -0.19 -6.84
CA GLN A 80 -4.45 -0.23 -6.74
C GLN A 80 -3.98 -1.69 -6.73
N LEU A 81 -3.07 -2.00 -7.64
CA LEU A 81 -2.46 -3.32 -7.83
C LEU A 81 -0.94 -3.20 -7.78
N ASP A 82 -0.27 -4.23 -7.26
CA ASP A 82 1.17 -4.33 -7.36
C ASP A 82 1.58 -4.76 -8.78
N ALA A 83 2.81 -4.42 -9.17
CA ALA A 83 3.28 -4.60 -10.55
C ALA A 83 3.39 -6.09 -10.96
N ASP A 84 3.47 -6.99 -9.99
CA ASP A 84 3.51 -8.45 -10.15
C ASP A 84 2.11 -9.11 -10.09
N MET A 85 1.04 -8.33 -9.91
CA MET A 85 -0.33 -8.83 -9.98
C MET A 85 -0.83 -8.94 -11.42
N LEU A 86 -1.81 -9.80 -11.64
CA LEU A 86 -2.54 -9.95 -12.90
C LEU A 86 -4.04 -9.85 -12.64
N ILE A 87 -4.77 -9.26 -13.59
CA ILE A 87 -6.23 -9.23 -13.54
C ILE A 87 -6.75 -10.46 -14.27
N HIS A 88 -7.37 -11.37 -13.52
CA HIS A 88 -7.93 -12.61 -14.07
C HIS A 88 -9.35 -12.44 -14.60
N ARG A 89 -10.16 -11.62 -13.92
CA ARG A 89 -11.58 -11.37 -14.23
C ARG A 89 -11.92 -9.91 -13.89
N PRO A 90 -12.90 -9.30 -14.58
CA PRO A 90 -13.27 -7.93 -14.32
C PRO A 90 -13.90 -7.80 -12.92
N ILE A 91 -13.66 -6.67 -12.29
CA ILE A 91 -14.18 -6.30 -10.98
C ILE A 91 -15.05 -5.07 -11.16
N ASP A 92 -16.30 -5.16 -10.71
CA ASP A 92 -17.19 -4.01 -10.52
C ASP A 92 -17.16 -3.59 -9.04
N PRO A 93 -16.55 -2.43 -8.71
CA PRO A 93 -16.47 -1.92 -7.34
C PRO A 93 -17.84 -1.73 -6.68
N ARG A 94 -18.88 -1.36 -7.44
CA ARG A 94 -20.23 -1.14 -6.89
C ARG A 94 -20.88 -2.46 -6.53
N ALA A 95 -20.82 -3.44 -7.43
CA ALA A 95 -21.41 -4.77 -7.20
C ALA A 95 -20.82 -5.47 -5.98
N ILE A 96 -19.53 -5.22 -5.67
CA ILE A 96 -18.86 -5.77 -4.49
C ILE A 96 -18.97 -4.89 -3.24
N GLY A 97 -19.68 -3.76 -3.32
CA GLY A 97 -20.06 -2.93 -2.18
C GLY A 97 -19.06 -1.82 -1.81
N VAL A 98 -18.07 -1.51 -2.66
CA VAL A 98 -17.21 -0.33 -2.49
C VAL A 98 -18.05 0.93 -2.68
N LYS A 99 -17.90 1.88 -1.76
CA LYS A 99 -18.59 3.17 -1.73
C LYS A 99 -17.82 4.12 -0.81
N PRO A 100 -18.11 5.43 -0.77
CA PRO A 100 -17.45 6.33 0.17
C PRO A 100 -17.43 5.80 1.61
N GLY A 101 -16.26 5.81 2.23
CA GLY A 101 -16.00 5.27 3.57
C GLY A 101 -15.87 3.75 3.64
N VAL A 102 -15.95 3.02 2.52
CA VAL A 102 -15.87 1.55 2.45
C VAL A 102 -14.86 1.13 1.39
N VAL A 103 -13.73 0.57 1.84
CA VAL A 103 -12.64 0.12 0.96
C VAL A 103 -12.63 -1.41 0.88
N LEU A 104 -12.42 -1.97 -0.29
CA LEU A 104 -12.21 -3.41 -0.45
C LEU A 104 -10.72 -3.73 -0.46
N SER A 105 -10.29 -4.79 0.22
CA SER A 105 -8.87 -5.16 0.31
C SER A 105 -8.65 -6.66 0.57
N ALA A 106 -7.42 -7.14 0.36
CA ALA A 106 -7.03 -8.50 0.73
C ALA A 106 -6.61 -8.59 2.22
N PRO A 107 -6.77 -9.75 2.88
CA PRO A 107 -6.36 -9.93 4.27
C PRO A 107 -4.84 -9.98 4.40
N TYR A 108 -4.32 -9.23 5.38
CA TYR A 108 -2.92 -9.22 5.79
C TYR A 108 -2.87 -9.53 7.29
N ASP A 109 -3.25 -10.76 7.64
CA ASP A 109 -3.46 -11.21 9.03
C ASP A 109 -2.22 -11.06 9.93
N TYR A 110 -1.03 -10.97 9.31
CA TYR A 110 0.25 -10.79 9.96
C TYR A 110 0.52 -9.35 10.46
N LEU A 111 -0.32 -8.36 10.14
CA LEU A 111 -0.25 -6.98 10.64
C LEU A 111 -0.72 -6.88 12.10
N ILE A 112 -0.10 -7.64 13.00
CA ILE A 112 -0.52 -7.75 14.39
C ILE A 112 -0.33 -6.44 15.19
N GLY A 113 0.52 -5.52 14.69
CA GLY A 113 0.74 -4.17 15.22
C GLY A 113 -0.54 -3.36 15.42
N THR A 114 -1.58 -3.69 14.65
CA THR A 114 -2.93 -3.13 14.77
C THR A 114 -3.60 -3.39 16.13
N THR A 115 -3.12 -4.38 16.87
CA THR A 115 -3.72 -4.84 18.15
C THR A 115 -2.77 -4.81 19.35
N THR A 116 -1.49 -4.48 19.15
CA THR A 116 -0.43 -4.55 20.18
C THR A 116 0.02 -3.19 20.69
N GLY A 117 -0.65 -2.11 20.27
CA GLY A 117 -0.33 -0.74 20.68
C GLY A 117 0.68 -0.01 19.78
N LEU A 118 1.05 -0.56 18.61
CA LEU A 118 1.89 0.15 17.65
C LEU A 118 1.27 1.48 17.24
N ALA A 119 -0.05 1.50 17.03
CA ALA A 119 -0.80 2.71 16.71
C ALA A 119 -0.72 3.81 17.81
N ASP A 120 -0.51 3.42 19.07
CA ASP A 120 -0.37 4.37 20.20
C ASP A 120 0.93 5.16 20.11
N VAL A 121 2.01 4.52 19.64
CA VAL A 121 3.31 5.18 19.41
C VAL A 121 3.17 6.38 18.47
N PHE A 122 2.22 6.30 17.51
CA PHE A 122 2.00 7.35 16.51
C PHE A 122 0.80 8.25 16.82
N GLY A 123 0.14 8.06 17.96
CA GLY A 123 -1.01 8.88 18.36
C GLY A 123 -2.19 8.76 17.40
N VAL A 124 -2.39 7.59 16.77
CA VAL A 124 -3.57 7.32 15.94
C VAL A 124 -4.81 7.42 16.85
N LYS A 125 -5.74 8.30 16.50
CA LYS A 125 -6.98 8.57 17.25
C LYS A 125 -8.03 7.50 16.94
N ASN A 126 -8.21 7.18 15.66
CA ASN A 126 -9.30 6.32 15.19
C ASN A 126 -8.93 4.83 15.18
N LYS A 127 -8.22 4.35 16.20
CA LYS A 127 -7.65 2.99 16.24
C LYS A 127 -8.66 1.86 16.03
N ALA A 128 -9.92 2.07 16.41
CA ALA A 128 -11.01 1.11 16.22
C ALA A 128 -11.37 0.85 14.75
N LEU A 129 -10.96 1.75 13.84
CA LEU A 129 -11.19 1.63 12.40
C LEU A 129 -10.06 0.90 11.66
N GLN A 130 -9.00 0.49 12.36
CA GLN A 130 -7.91 -0.25 11.73
C GLN A 130 -8.39 -1.63 11.26
N ALA A 131 -7.92 -2.04 10.09
CA ALA A 131 -8.15 -3.37 9.54
C ALA A 131 -6.81 -4.02 9.17
N ARG A 132 -6.69 -5.34 9.36
CA ARG A 132 -5.51 -6.12 8.95
C ARG A 132 -5.60 -6.46 7.47
N VAL A 133 -5.31 -5.46 6.64
CA VAL A 133 -5.49 -5.53 5.18
C VAL A 133 -4.28 -4.98 4.44
N GLY A 134 -4.14 -5.34 3.17
CA GLY A 134 -3.04 -4.91 2.33
C GLY A 134 -3.10 -5.46 0.91
N GLY A 135 -2.02 -5.20 0.16
CA GLY A 135 -1.80 -5.73 -1.18
C GLY A 135 -2.64 -4.99 -2.22
N VAL A 136 -3.83 -5.53 -2.51
CA VAL A 136 -4.81 -4.93 -3.41
C VAL A 136 -5.81 -4.11 -2.62
N HIS A 137 -6.14 -2.93 -3.13
CA HIS A 137 -7.15 -2.06 -2.56
C HIS A 137 -8.05 -1.49 -3.67
N VAL A 138 -9.35 -1.44 -3.41
CA VAL A 138 -10.33 -0.76 -4.27
C VAL A 138 -11.02 0.33 -3.46
N PHE A 139 -10.80 1.57 -3.87
CA PHE A 139 -11.21 2.78 -3.17
C PHE A 139 -12.30 3.51 -3.94
N HIS A 140 -13.16 4.24 -3.23
CA HIS A 140 -13.72 5.46 -3.80
C HIS A 140 -12.63 6.53 -3.91
N VAL A 141 -12.60 7.31 -4.99
CA VAL A 141 -11.51 8.27 -5.27
C VAL A 141 -11.36 9.33 -4.17
N ASP A 142 -12.46 9.77 -3.57
CA ASP A 142 -12.42 10.74 -2.47
C ASP A 142 -11.86 10.16 -1.18
N ASP A 143 -12.02 8.86 -0.95
CA ASP A 143 -11.35 8.18 0.16
C ASP A 143 -9.86 8.13 -0.11
N LEU A 144 -9.46 7.77 -1.34
CA LEU A 144 -8.06 7.72 -1.72
C LEU A 144 -7.37 9.09 -1.56
N ARG A 145 -8.04 10.19 -1.92
CA ARG A 145 -7.56 11.57 -1.71
C ARG A 145 -7.29 11.90 -0.24
N ARG A 146 -8.11 11.39 0.68
CA ARG A 146 -7.93 11.59 2.13
C ARG A 146 -6.85 10.67 2.70
N ILE A 147 -6.78 9.42 2.22
CA ILE A 147 -5.84 8.40 2.69
C ILE A 147 -4.42 8.70 2.21
N SER A 148 -4.23 9.07 0.95
CA SER A 148 -2.90 9.11 0.32
C SER A 148 -1.85 9.98 1.03
N PRO A 149 -2.14 11.21 1.51
CA PRO A 149 -1.14 11.98 2.25
C PRO A 149 -0.82 11.35 3.61
N LEU A 150 -1.82 10.74 4.27
CA LEU A 150 -1.65 10.11 5.58
C LEU A 150 -0.87 8.80 5.46
N TRP A 151 -1.13 8.01 4.42
CA TRP A 151 -0.40 6.75 4.16
C TRP A 151 1.10 7.01 4.01
N LEU A 152 1.49 8.01 3.20
CA LEU A 152 2.91 8.38 3.06
C LEU A 152 3.49 8.84 4.40
N ASN A 153 2.84 9.79 5.07
CA ASN A 153 3.32 10.33 6.35
C ASN A 153 3.50 9.25 7.43
N PHE A 154 2.51 8.37 7.61
CA PHE A 154 2.63 7.29 8.57
C PHE A 154 3.68 6.26 8.16
N THR A 155 3.87 6.00 6.87
CA THR A 155 4.95 5.11 6.41
C THR A 155 6.32 5.66 6.80
N GLU A 156 6.57 6.95 6.60
CA GLU A 156 7.81 7.63 7.01
C GLU A 156 8.02 7.53 8.52
N ARG A 157 7.00 7.86 9.30
CA ARG A 157 7.07 7.84 10.78
C ARG A 157 7.29 6.43 11.33
N VAL A 158 6.57 5.43 10.80
CA VAL A 158 6.74 4.04 11.21
C VAL A 158 8.12 3.53 10.79
N ARG A 159 8.62 3.95 9.63
CA ARG A 159 9.98 3.60 9.19
C ARG A 159 11.04 4.19 10.11
N ASP A 160 10.97 5.48 10.40
CA ASP A 160 11.88 6.16 11.34
C ASP A 160 11.90 5.43 12.69
N PHE A 161 10.72 5.19 13.27
CA PHE A 161 10.60 4.45 14.53
C PHE A 161 11.22 3.05 14.45
N SER A 162 10.97 2.31 13.35
CA SER A 162 11.53 0.97 13.18
C SER A 162 13.06 0.97 13.09
N CYS A 163 13.67 2.03 12.55
CA CYS A 163 15.12 2.19 12.46
C CYS A 163 15.74 2.63 13.79
N ARG A 164 15.08 3.56 14.49
CA ARG A 164 15.57 4.16 15.74
C ARG A 164 15.38 3.25 16.95
N GLU A 165 14.26 2.50 17.00
CA GLU A 165 13.90 1.59 18.09
C GLU A 165 13.53 0.19 17.55
N PRO A 166 14.47 -0.54 16.89
CA PRO A 166 14.15 -1.77 16.16
C PRO A 166 13.62 -2.90 17.05
N GLU A 167 14.15 -3.07 18.26
CA GLU A 167 13.66 -4.11 19.19
C GLU A 167 12.23 -3.81 19.66
N ARG A 168 11.93 -2.55 20.01
CA ARG A 168 10.58 -2.14 20.39
C ARG A 168 9.59 -2.25 19.25
N TYR A 169 9.99 -1.87 18.03
CA TYR A 169 9.17 -2.08 16.84
C TYR A 169 8.89 -3.57 16.64
N TYR A 170 9.90 -4.43 16.77
CA TYR A 170 9.72 -5.87 16.67
C TYR A 170 8.79 -6.43 17.76
N GLU A 171 8.89 -5.95 18.99
CA GLU A 171 8.01 -6.34 20.09
C GLU A 171 6.53 -6.06 19.81
N LEU A 172 6.26 -4.94 19.13
CA LEU A 172 4.92 -4.50 18.77
C LEU A 172 4.43 -5.15 17.47
N ALA A 173 5.31 -5.34 16.48
CA ALA A 173 4.93 -5.74 15.13
C ALA A 173 5.02 -7.26 14.86
N ALA A 174 5.71 -8.04 15.71
CA ALA A 174 5.94 -9.48 15.49
C ALA A 174 5.15 -10.39 16.46
N PRO A 175 4.61 -11.53 15.98
CA PRO A 175 3.91 -12.51 16.82
C PRO A 175 4.74 -12.98 18.02
N SER A 176 4.07 -13.30 19.13
CA SER A 176 4.72 -13.82 20.35
C SER A 176 5.62 -15.05 20.11
N ALA A 177 5.28 -15.89 19.14
CA ALA A 177 6.12 -17.03 18.75
C ALA A 177 7.46 -16.57 18.15
N ASP A 178 7.44 -15.59 17.26
CA ASP A 178 8.65 -15.04 16.63
C ASP A 178 9.50 -14.20 17.59
N ARG A 179 8.90 -13.60 18.61
CA ARG A 179 9.63 -12.85 19.65
C ARG A 179 10.51 -13.74 20.53
N ARG A 180 10.11 -14.99 20.74
CA ARG A 180 10.81 -15.99 21.57
C ARG A 180 11.80 -16.86 20.80
N ASP A 181 11.80 -16.77 19.46
CA ASP A 181 12.73 -17.50 18.61
C ASP A 181 13.99 -16.67 18.36
N HIS A 182 15.14 -17.18 18.84
CA HIS A 182 16.45 -16.54 18.70
C HIS A 182 17.35 -17.22 17.65
N SER A 183 16.80 -18.15 16.86
CA SER A 183 17.53 -18.81 15.78
C SER A 183 17.96 -17.83 14.67
N ASP A 184 18.96 -18.19 13.87
CA ASP A 184 19.35 -17.38 12.70
C ASP A 184 18.21 -17.25 11.68
N LYS A 185 17.33 -18.26 11.60
CA LYS A 185 16.09 -18.19 10.82
C LYS A 185 15.16 -17.09 11.34
N ALA A 186 15.08 -16.87 12.65
CA ALA A 186 14.32 -15.77 13.24
C ALA A 186 14.95 -14.40 12.98
N LYS A 187 16.28 -14.29 12.98
CA LYS A 187 16.98 -13.06 12.57
C LYS A 187 16.65 -12.68 11.12
N GLY A 188 16.50 -13.66 10.23
CA GLY A 188 15.98 -13.44 8.88
C GLY A 188 14.53 -12.91 8.86
N ARG A 189 13.64 -13.50 9.66
CA ARG A 189 12.24 -13.05 9.78
C ARG A 189 12.12 -11.65 10.38
N ARG A 190 12.95 -11.28 11.36
CA ARG A 190 13.04 -9.90 11.90
C ARG A 190 13.21 -8.87 10.79
N ARG A 191 14.07 -9.14 9.80
CA ARG A 191 14.25 -8.27 8.63
C ARG A 191 13.00 -8.20 7.75
N GLN A 192 12.20 -9.26 7.66
CA GLN A 192 10.93 -9.26 6.93
C GLN A 192 9.89 -8.33 7.56
N PHE A 193 9.80 -8.27 8.89
CA PHE A 193 8.89 -7.34 9.59
C PHE A 193 9.21 -5.86 9.31
N MET A 194 10.45 -5.54 8.98
CA MET A 194 10.86 -4.19 8.59
C MET A 194 10.31 -3.75 7.22
N TRP A 195 9.83 -4.69 6.40
CA TRP A 195 9.19 -4.39 5.11
C TRP A 195 7.68 -4.10 5.25
N MET A 196 7.06 -4.51 6.35
CA MET A 196 5.62 -4.32 6.61
C MET A 196 5.23 -2.88 6.99
N VAL A 197 6.23 -2.02 7.21
CA VAL A 197 6.08 -0.62 7.63
C VAL A 197 5.13 0.16 6.71
N GLU A 198 5.23 -0.07 5.41
CA GLU A 198 4.39 0.54 4.38
C GLU A 198 2.90 0.22 4.56
N MET A 199 2.58 -1.03 4.92
CA MET A 199 1.21 -1.45 5.19
C MET A 199 0.69 -0.94 6.55
N TYR A 200 1.54 -0.80 7.58
CA TYR A 200 1.13 -0.08 8.79
C TYR A 200 0.83 1.39 8.50
N GLY A 201 1.62 2.03 7.62
CA GLY A 201 1.34 3.36 7.11
C GLY A 201 -0.05 3.47 6.49
N TYR A 202 -0.43 2.50 5.64
CA TYR A 202 -1.77 2.43 5.06
C TYR A 202 -2.84 2.32 6.14
N VAL A 203 -2.72 1.34 7.04
CA VAL A 203 -3.75 1.03 8.04
C VAL A 203 -3.98 2.21 8.98
N PHE A 204 -2.92 2.90 9.42
CA PHE A 204 -3.03 4.09 10.25
C PHE A 204 -3.60 5.27 9.46
N GLY A 205 -3.15 5.46 8.22
CA GLY A 205 -3.65 6.52 7.35
C GLY A 205 -5.14 6.36 7.02
N ALA A 206 -5.61 5.15 6.75
CA ALA A 206 -7.02 4.85 6.51
C ALA A 206 -7.88 5.07 7.77
N ALA A 207 -7.39 4.69 8.95
CA ALA A 207 -8.07 4.95 10.20
C ALA A 207 -8.20 6.46 10.47
N GLU A 208 -7.13 7.23 10.34
CA GLU A 208 -7.16 8.69 10.52
C GLU A 208 -7.99 9.40 9.44
N ALA A 209 -8.02 8.88 8.21
CA ALA A 209 -8.93 9.33 7.18
C ALA A 209 -10.41 9.02 7.49
N GLY A 210 -10.72 8.26 8.55
CA GLY A 210 -12.10 7.93 8.93
C GLY A 210 -12.76 6.91 8.00
N ILE A 211 -11.99 5.98 7.44
CA ILE A 211 -12.56 4.87 6.66
C ILE A 211 -13.27 3.92 7.63
N GLY A 212 -14.60 3.90 7.57
CA GLY A 212 -15.43 3.20 8.54
C GLY A 212 -15.46 1.68 8.38
N LYS A 213 -15.10 1.17 7.20
CA LYS A 213 -15.16 -0.28 6.92
C LYS A 213 -14.18 -0.71 5.84
N HIS A 214 -13.57 -1.88 6.06
CA HIS A 214 -12.91 -2.66 5.01
C HIS A 214 -13.70 -3.92 4.66
N ILE A 215 -13.99 -4.12 3.38
CA ILE A 215 -14.49 -5.40 2.86
C ILE A 215 -13.26 -6.28 2.60
N VAL A 216 -13.04 -7.26 3.48
CA VAL A 216 -11.88 -8.15 3.40
C VAL A 216 -12.22 -9.35 2.54
N SER A 217 -11.56 -9.51 1.40
CA SER A 217 -11.81 -10.60 0.45
C SER A 217 -10.59 -11.48 0.26
N ARG A 218 -10.73 -12.78 0.55
CA ARG A 218 -9.73 -13.82 0.25
C ARG A 218 -9.74 -14.26 -1.22
N ASP A 219 -10.79 -13.91 -1.96
CA ASP A 219 -10.97 -14.33 -3.35
C ASP A 219 -10.47 -13.32 -4.39
N LEU A 220 -10.13 -12.11 -3.92
CA LEU A 220 -9.68 -11.03 -4.78
C LEU A 220 -8.22 -11.19 -5.20
N MET A 221 -7.37 -11.62 -4.26
CA MET A 221 -5.95 -11.84 -4.46
C MET A 221 -5.64 -13.30 -4.17
N ARG A 222 -5.14 -14.02 -5.17
CA ARG A 222 -4.72 -15.42 -5.04
C ARG A 222 -3.27 -15.55 -5.49
N TYR A 223 -2.51 -16.33 -4.74
CA TYR A 223 -1.18 -16.76 -5.15
C TYR A 223 -1.33 -18.03 -5.99
N THR A 224 -0.80 -18.02 -7.21
CA THR A 224 -0.73 -19.18 -8.11
C THR A 224 0.68 -19.72 -8.15
#